data_AF-R7RNK6-F1
#
_entry.id   AF-R7RNK6-F1
#
_cell.length_a   1.000
_cell.length_b   1.000
_cell.length_c   1.000
_cell.angle_alpha   90.00
_cell.angle_beta   90.00
_cell.angle_gamma   90.00
#
_symmetry.space_group_name_H-M   'P 1'
#
loop_
_entity.id
_entity.type
_entity.pdbx_description
1 polymer ?
#
loop_
_entity_poly.entity_id
_entity_poly.type
_entity_poly.pdbx_seq_one_letter_code
_entity_poly.pdbx_strand_id
1 'polypeptide(L)'
;MKKKGFTLIELAIVVAILGILISIAYMNFTKSLISSRLDSAANEIASMLRDVYENGNKSMDFESYFISINENNGTYIVELVNKKEGTEKVVRSVEYRDLTIYYGDSKFQGENVIYFTPEGEVLNQDGQEINLIQIKNKSENNTKKVYIDKIPAGNIRVE
;
A
#
# COMPACT_ATOMS: atom_id res chain seq x y z
N MET A 1 55.99 -26.96 9.17
CA MET A 1 55.16 -25.85 9.69
C MET A 1 53.87 -26.45 10.27
N LYS A 2 53.62 -26.33 11.58
CA LYS A 2 52.38 -26.82 12.20
C LYS A 2 51.24 -25.86 11.87
N LYS A 3 50.22 -26.31 11.13
CA LYS A 3 48.97 -25.56 10.96
C LYS A 3 48.24 -25.55 12.31
N LYS A 4 48.07 -24.38 12.92
CA LYS A 4 47.21 -24.21 14.09
C LYS A 4 45.75 -24.25 13.60
N GLY A 5 45.00 -25.26 14.05
CA GLY A 5 43.56 -25.35 13.82
C GLY A 5 42.78 -24.65 14.94
N PHE A 6 41.48 -24.43 14.72
CA PHE A 6 40.56 -23.97 15.75
C PHE A 6 40.34 -25.06 16.80
N THR A 7 40.27 -24.66 18.06
CA THR A 7 39.89 -25.51 19.18
C THR A 7 38.38 -25.71 19.22
N LEU A 8 37.94 -26.81 19.82
CA LEU A 8 36.51 -27.09 20.01
C LEU A 8 35.80 -26.01 20.84
N ILE A 9 36.48 -25.45 21.84
CA ILE A 9 35.93 -24.39 22.68
C ILE A 9 35.78 -23.07 21.91
N GLU A 10 36.71 -22.73 21.03
CA GLU A 10 36.59 -21.55 20.16
C GLU A 10 35.39 -21.70 19.22
N LEU A 11 35.18 -22.88 18.63
CA LEU A 11 34.02 -23.13 17.78
C LEU A 11 32.71 -23.02 18.57
N ALA A 12 32.67 -23.57 19.79
CA ALA A 12 31.48 -23.52 20.65
C ALA A 12 31.09 -22.08 21.01
N ILE A 13 32.07 -21.23 21.35
CA ILE A 13 31.83 -19.81 21.65
C ILE A 13 31.34 -19.06 20.41
N VAL A 14 31.94 -19.32 19.23
CA VAL A 14 31.51 -18.67 17.98
C VAL A 14 30.07 -19.03 17.63
N VAL A 15 29.68 -20.31 17.72
CA VAL A 15 28.30 -20.75 17.46
C VAL A 15 27.33 -20.15 18.49
N ALA A 16 27.73 -20.06 19.76
CA ALA A 16 26.91 -19.43 20.80
C ALA A 16 26.65 -17.94 20.50
N ILE A 17 27.68 -17.18 20.11
CA ILE A 17 27.55 -15.76 19.76
C ILE A 17 26.70 -15.61 18.48
N LEU A 18 26.92 -16.44 17.46
CA LEU A 18 26.13 -16.43 16.22
C LEU A 18 24.64 -16.67 16.48
N GLY A 19 24.30 -17.60 17.38
CA GLY A 19 22.92 -17.86 17.77
C GLY A 19 22.23 -16.59 18.31
N ILE A 20 22.89 -15.88 19.22
CA ILE A 20 22.38 -14.63 19.80
C ILE A 20 22.18 -13.56 18.71
N LEU A 21 23.17 -13.39 17.82
CA LEU A 21 23.10 -12.39 16.75
C LEU A 21 21.96 -12.68 15.75
N ILE A 22 21.77 -13.95 15.35
CA ILE A 22 20.70 -14.36 14.43
C ILE A 22 19.32 -14.05 15.04
N SER A 23 19.12 -14.34 16.32
CA SER A 23 17.85 -14.06 16.99
C SER A 23 17.48 -12.57 16.97
N ILE A 24 18.43 -11.67 17.23
CA ILE A 24 18.19 -10.22 17.20
C ILE A 24 17.95 -9.73 15.77
N ALA A 25 18.77 -10.21 14.82
CA ALA A 25 18.67 -9.82 13.42
C ALA A 25 17.32 -10.21 12.81
N TYR A 26 16.81 -11.41 13.12
CA TYR A 26 15.54 -11.90 12.60
C TYR A 26 14.37 -10.99 12.99
N MET A 27 14.27 -10.61 14.27
CA MET A 27 13.17 -9.76 14.76
C MET A 27 13.16 -8.36 14.15
N ASN A 28 14.35 -7.79 13.90
CA ASN A 28 14.43 -6.46 13.29
C ASN A 28 14.11 -6.50 11.79
N PHE A 29 14.54 -7.56 11.10
CA PHE A 29 14.31 -7.72 9.67
C PHE A 29 12.81 -7.84 9.33
N THR A 30 12.05 -8.61 10.11
CA THR A 30 10.60 -8.78 9.89
C THR A 30 9.84 -7.47 10.01
N LYS A 31 10.13 -6.66 11.05
CA LYS A 31 9.52 -5.34 11.24
C LYS A 31 9.84 -4.38 10.10
N SER A 32 11.10 -4.35 9.66
CA SER A 32 11.53 -3.49 8.54
C SER A 32 10.85 -3.88 7.23
N LEU A 33 10.68 -5.18 6.97
CA LEU A 33 9.94 -5.66 5.80
C LEU A 33 8.47 -5.24 5.85
N ILE A 34 7.82 -5.35 7.00
CA ILE A 34 6.41 -4.94 7.18
C ILE A 34 6.25 -3.45 6.91
N SER A 35 7.12 -2.60 7.47
CA SER A 35 7.10 -1.15 7.21
C SER A 35 7.31 -0.85 5.72
N SER A 36 8.31 -1.46 5.09
CA SER A 36 8.61 -1.23 3.67
C SER A 36 7.45 -1.62 2.76
N ARG A 37 6.72 -2.70 3.08
CA ARG A 37 5.51 -3.10 2.35
C ARG A 37 4.36 -2.11 2.53
N LEU A 38 4.16 -1.60 3.75
CA LEU A 38 3.16 -0.56 4.02
C LEU A 38 3.48 0.74 3.27
N ASP A 39 4.74 1.18 3.33
CA ASP A 39 5.22 2.36 2.60
C ASP A 39 5.03 2.19 1.08
N SER A 40 5.37 1.01 0.55
CA SER A 40 5.18 0.71 -0.87
C SER A 40 3.70 0.75 -1.24
N ALA A 41 2.82 0.12 -0.46
CA ALA A 41 1.38 0.13 -0.71
C ALA A 41 0.79 1.55 -0.67
N ALA A 42 1.19 2.35 0.31
CA ALA A 42 0.71 3.73 0.44
C ALA A 42 1.17 4.62 -0.71
N ASN A 43 2.45 4.52 -1.09
CA ASN A 43 2.99 5.26 -2.24
C ASN A 43 2.38 4.81 -3.56
N GLU A 44 2.08 3.52 -3.71
CA GLU A 44 1.45 2.97 -4.90
C GLU A 44 0.01 3.46 -5.05
N ILE A 45 -0.80 3.41 -4.00
CA ILE A 45 -2.17 3.97 -4.00
C ILE A 45 -2.12 5.47 -4.27
N ALA A 46 -1.20 6.20 -3.63
CA ALA A 46 -1.02 7.63 -3.89
C ALA A 46 -0.62 7.91 -5.34
N SER A 47 0.24 7.08 -5.94
CA SER A 47 0.65 7.16 -7.35
C SER A 47 -0.55 6.91 -8.27
N MET A 48 -1.33 5.86 -8.03
CA MET A 48 -2.55 5.59 -8.79
C MET A 48 -3.57 6.73 -8.69
N LEU A 49 -3.77 7.32 -7.50
CA LEU A 49 -4.66 8.45 -7.31
C LEU A 49 -4.21 9.68 -8.11
N ARG A 50 -2.90 9.98 -8.12
CA ARG A 50 -2.33 11.04 -8.97
C ARG A 50 -2.58 10.74 -10.45
N ASP A 51 -2.37 9.49 -10.88
CA ASP A 51 -2.61 9.08 -12.26
C ASP A 51 -4.09 9.24 -12.66
N VAL A 52 -5.05 8.90 -11.79
CA VAL A 52 -6.48 9.16 -12.06
C VAL A 52 -6.71 10.63 -12.30
N TYR A 53 -6.26 11.48 -11.37
CA TYR A 53 -6.49 12.92 -11.45
C TYR A 53 -5.81 13.55 -12.67
N GLU A 54 -4.57 13.17 -12.96
CA GLU A 54 -3.83 13.66 -14.13
C GLU A 54 -4.50 13.26 -15.44
N ASN A 55 -4.91 11.99 -15.56
CA ASN A 55 -5.55 11.51 -16.76
C ASN A 55 -6.93 12.14 -16.94
N GLY A 56 -7.72 12.26 -15.88
CA GLY A 56 -9.03 12.93 -15.91
C GLY A 56 -8.93 14.38 -16.36
N ASN A 57 -7.91 15.11 -15.86
CA ASN A 57 -7.61 16.46 -16.35
C ASN A 57 -7.20 16.49 -17.82
N LYS A 58 -6.31 15.58 -18.24
CA LYS A 58 -5.81 15.52 -19.64
C LYS A 58 -6.95 15.21 -20.63
N SER A 59 -7.91 14.38 -20.25
CA SER A 59 -9.07 14.05 -21.09
C SER A 59 -10.29 14.92 -20.87
N MET A 60 -10.31 15.79 -19.85
CA MET A 60 -11.51 16.47 -19.36
C MET A 60 -12.67 15.50 -19.06
N ASP A 61 -12.32 14.30 -18.58
CA ASP A 61 -13.25 13.21 -18.31
C ASP A 61 -12.79 12.47 -17.06
N PHE A 62 -13.44 12.78 -15.95
CA PHE A 62 -13.09 12.28 -14.62
C PHE A 62 -13.86 11.02 -14.23
N GLU A 63 -14.84 10.60 -15.03
CA GLU A 63 -15.57 9.35 -14.80
C GLU A 63 -14.91 8.17 -15.53
N SER A 64 -14.18 8.44 -16.61
CA SER A 64 -13.43 7.42 -17.36
C SER A 64 -12.26 6.82 -16.59
N TYR A 65 -11.64 7.53 -15.64
CA TYR A 65 -10.52 7.01 -14.85
C TYR A 65 -10.92 6.90 -13.39
N PHE A 66 -10.71 5.72 -12.79
CA PHE A 66 -11.04 5.48 -11.39
C PHE A 66 -10.16 4.40 -10.77
N ILE A 67 -10.16 4.32 -9.44
CA ILE A 67 -9.58 3.21 -8.71
C ILE A 67 -10.69 2.26 -8.27
N SER A 68 -10.56 0.99 -8.61
CA SER A 68 -11.37 -0.09 -8.02
C SER A 68 -10.58 -0.75 -6.89
N ILE A 69 -11.20 -0.87 -5.72
CA ILE A 69 -10.67 -1.57 -4.55
C ILE A 69 -11.63 -2.72 -4.25
N ASN A 70 -11.19 -3.93 -4.54
CA ASN A 70 -11.94 -5.14 -4.27
C ASN A 70 -11.33 -5.89 -3.08
N GLU A 71 -12.13 -6.12 -2.04
CA GLU A 71 -11.76 -6.99 -0.92
C GLU A 71 -12.44 -8.34 -1.06
N ASN A 72 -11.63 -9.41 -1.07
CA ASN A 72 -12.10 -10.77 -1.08
C ASN A 72 -11.32 -11.62 -0.07
N ASN A 73 -11.99 -12.07 0.98
CA ASN A 73 -11.43 -12.94 2.02
C ASN A 73 -10.10 -12.41 2.60
N GLY A 74 -10.05 -11.11 2.85
CA GLY A 74 -8.86 -10.43 3.37
C GLY A 74 -7.80 -10.10 2.33
N THR A 75 -7.93 -10.50 1.07
CA THR A 75 -7.03 -10.03 0.01
C THR A 75 -7.63 -8.81 -0.66
N TYR A 76 -6.85 -7.76 -0.80
CA TYR A 76 -7.22 -6.55 -1.51
C TYR A 76 -6.61 -6.56 -2.90
N ILE A 77 -7.42 -6.33 -3.92
CA ILE A 77 -6.96 -6.02 -5.27
C ILE A 77 -7.28 -4.54 -5.51
N VAL A 78 -6.26 -3.75 -5.79
CA VAL A 78 -6.38 -2.32 -6.10
C VAL A 78 -6.01 -2.10 -7.55
N GLU A 79 -6.94 -1.58 -8.32
CA GLU A 79 -6.81 -1.43 -9.77
C GLU A 79 -7.05 0.01 -10.20
N LEU A 80 -6.15 0.55 -11.02
CA LEU A 80 -6.40 1.74 -11.80
C LEU A 80 -7.11 1.30 -13.09
N VAL A 81 -8.33 1.77 -13.29
CA VAL A 81 -9.18 1.39 -14.43
C VAL A 81 -9.41 2.60 -15.33
N ASN A 82 -9.40 2.34 -16.63
CA ASN A 82 -9.81 3.27 -17.67
C ASN A 82 -11.03 2.69 -18.39
N LYS A 83 -12.18 3.33 -18.23
CA LYS A 83 -13.45 2.97 -18.85
C LYS A 83 -13.77 3.93 -19.97
N LYS A 84 -13.58 3.50 -21.21
CA LYS A 84 -13.95 4.29 -22.40
C LYS A 84 -14.97 3.54 -23.22
N GLU A 85 -16.04 4.24 -23.61
CA GLU A 85 -17.08 3.72 -24.50
C GLU A 85 -17.65 2.37 -24.02
N GLY A 86 -17.80 2.20 -22.71
CA GLY A 86 -18.32 0.97 -22.10
C GLY A 86 -17.32 -0.19 -21.98
N THR A 87 -16.07 -0.01 -22.43
CA THR A 87 -14.99 -0.99 -22.26
C THR A 87 -14.10 -0.59 -21.09
N GLU A 88 -14.00 -1.46 -20.10
CA GLU A 88 -13.08 -1.29 -18.97
C GLU A 88 -11.73 -1.93 -19.28
N LYS A 89 -10.66 -1.16 -19.10
CA LYS A 89 -9.29 -1.62 -19.21
C LYS A 89 -8.56 -1.35 -17.90
N VAL A 90 -8.07 -2.42 -17.28
CA VAL A 90 -7.15 -2.32 -16.15
C VAL A 90 -5.81 -1.77 -16.64
N VAL A 91 -5.45 -0.58 -16.18
CA VAL A 91 -4.19 0.11 -16.49
C VAL A 91 -3.08 -0.37 -15.57
N ARG A 92 -3.42 -0.60 -14.29
CA ARG A 92 -2.51 -1.08 -13.25
C ARG A 92 -3.30 -1.91 -12.24
N SER A 93 -2.72 -3.00 -11.74
CA SER A 93 -3.34 -3.87 -10.73
C SER A 93 -2.28 -4.30 -9.72
N VAL A 94 -2.62 -4.21 -8.44
CA VAL A 94 -1.74 -4.62 -7.34
C VAL A 94 -2.55 -5.38 -6.30
N GLU A 95 -1.99 -6.51 -5.84
CA GLU A 95 -2.60 -7.39 -4.85
C GLU A 95 -1.92 -7.25 -3.47
N TYR A 96 -2.72 -7.11 -2.41
CA TYR A 96 -2.26 -7.03 -1.03
C TYR A 96 -2.95 -8.08 -0.16
N ARG A 97 -2.17 -9.06 0.34
CA ARG A 97 -2.68 -10.16 1.19
C ARG A 97 -2.63 -9.88 2.68
N ASP A 98 -1.66 -9.09 3.11
CA ASP A 98 -1.33 -8.90 4.53
C ASP A 98 -1.82 -7.55 5.09
N LEU A 99 -2.64 -6.83 4.32
CA LEU A 99 -3.07 -5.47 4.63
C LEU A 99 -4.59 -5.37 4.77
N THR A 100 -5.04 -4.34 5.47
CA THR A 100 -6.43 -3.90 5.53
C THR A 100 -6.49 -2.43 5.16
N ILE A 101 -7.37 -2.09 4.22
CA ILE A 101 -7.52 -0.72 3.69
C ILE A 101 -8.81 -0.11 4.22
N TYR A 102 -8.72 1.11 4.71
CA TYR A 102 -9.82 1.89 5.26
C TYR A 102 -9.97 3.22 4.52
N TYR A 103 -11.20 3.72 4.46
CA TYR A 103 -11.51 5.12 4.15
C TYR A 103 -12.13 5.75 5.40
N GLY A 104 -11.45 6.75 5.97
CA GLY A 104 -11.75 7.19 7.33
C GLY A 104 -11.72 6.00 8.32
N ASP A 105 -12.79 5.83 9.10
CA ASP A 105 -12.94 4.72 10.06
C ASP A 105 -13.56 3.44 9.48
N SER A 106 -13.99 3.47 8.21
CA SER A 106 -14.66 2.36 7.54
C SER A 106 -13.66 1.50 6.76
N LYS A 107 -13.77 0.17 6.86
CA LYS A 107 -12.99 -0.76 6.04
C LYS A 107 -13.59 -0.82 4.63
N PHE A 108 -12.76 -0.80 3.59
CA PHE A 108 -13.21 -1.21 2.25
C PHE A 108 -13.59 -2.69 2.26
N GLN A 109 -14.84 -2.99 1.88
CA GLN A 109 -15.40 -4.34 1.84
C GLN A 109 -16.09 -4.57 0.49
N GLY A 110 -15.91 -5.75 -0.09
CA GLY A 110 -16.41 -6.03 -1.44
C GLY A 110 -15.78 -5.10 -2.47
N GLU A 111 -16.51 -4.80 -3.54
CA GLU A 111 -16.07 -3.92 -4.61
C GLU A 111 -16.44 -2.46 -4.30
N ASN A 112 -15.43 -1.58 -4.37
CA ASN A 112 -15.59 -0.16 -4.14
C ASN A 112 -14.88 0.61 -5.25
N VAL A 113 -15.53 1.62 -5.79
CA VAL A 113 -14.93 2.52 -6.78
C VAL A 113 -14.69 3.88 -6.16
N ILE A 114 -13.55 4.46 -6.49
CA ILE A 114 -13.14 5.80 -6.08
C ILE A 114 -12.73 6.59 -7.34
N TYR A 115 -13.25 7.79 -7.49
CA TYR A 115 -12.98 8.65 -8.65
C TYR A 115 -12.80 10.10 -8.20
N PHE A 116 -12.21 10.91 -9.07
CA PHE A 116 -12.08 12.34 -8.82
C PHE A 116 -13.26 13.08 -9.45
N THR A 117 -13.64 14.22 -8.88
CA THR A 117 -14.51 15.19 -9.55
C THR A 117 -13.68 16.23 -10.30
N PRO A 118 -14.27 17.00 -11.23
CA PRO A 118 -13.61 18.15 -11.85
C PRO A 118 -13.10 19.19 -10.84
N GLU A 119 -13.74 19.29 -9.69
CA GLU A 119 -13.36 20.18 -8.59
C GLU A 119 -12.19 19.64 -7.75
N GLY A 120 -11.75 18.41 -8.00
CA GLY A 120 -10.64 17.76 -7.31
C GLY A 120 -11.00 17.01 -6.04
N GLU A 121 -12.29 16.86 -5.76
CA GLU A 121 -12.78 16.01 -4.68
C GLU A 121 -12.62 14.55 -5.06
N VAL A 122 -12.40 13.69 -4.08
CA VAL A 122 -12.37 12.25 -4.29
C VAL A 122 -13.61 11.66 -3.66
N LEU A 123 -14.43 11.01 -4.49
CA LEU A 123 -15.71 10.43 -4.07
C LEU A 123 -15.68 8.92 -4.23
N ASN A 124 -16.43 8.23 -3.38
CA ASN A 124 -16.77 6.82 -3.60
C ASN A 124 -18.02 6.67 -4.48
N GLN A 125 -18.38 5.43 -4.80
CA GLN A 125 -19.59 5.07 -5.55
C GLN A 125 -20.91 5.55 -4.91
N ASP A 126 -20.91 5.79 -3.60
CA ASP A 126 -22.07 6.31 -2.85
C ASP A 126 -22.11 7.85 -2.80
N GLY A 127 -21.14 8.53 -3.43
CA GLY A 127 -21.00 9.99 -3.43
C GLY A 127 -20.40 10.56 -2.13
N GLN A 128 -19.86 9.72 -1.25
CA GLN A 128 -19.17 10.15 -0.04
C GLN A 128 -17.75 10.61 -0.37
N GLU A 129 -17.37 11.79 0.14
CA GLU A 129 -16.00 12.31 0.04
C GLU A 129 -15.02 11.45 0.86
N ILE A 130 -13.91 11.09 0.21
CA ILE A 130 -12.78 10.38 0.80
C ILE A 130 -11.58 11.32 0.78
N ASN A 131 -11.19 11.80 1.96
CA ASN A 131 -10.00 12.63 2.17
C ASN A 131 -8.82 11.87 2.79
N LEU A 132 -9.05 10.64 3.26
CA LEU A 132 -8.07 9.82 3.95
C LEU A 132 -8.27 8.34 3.63
N ILE A 133 -7.21 7.72 3.12
CA ILE A 133 -7.09 6.26 3.02
C ILE A 133 -6.05 5.78 4.04
N GLN A 134 -6.43 4.82 4.88
CA GLN A 134 -5.51 4.22 5.86
C GLN A 134 -5.21 2.78 5.49
N ILE A 135 -3.94 2.41 5.53
CA ILE A 135 -3.45 1.07 5.21
C ILE A 135 -2.84 0.50 6.48
N LYS A 136 -3.43 -0.56 7.00
CA LYS A 136 -2.99 -1.24 8.23
C LYS A 136 -2.43 -2.61 7.91
N ASN A 137 -1.34 -2.99 8.55
CA ASN A 137 -0.90 -4.39 8.50
C ASN A 137 -1.83 -5.25 9.37
N LYS A 138 -2.11 -6.49 8.97
CA LYS A 138 -2.96 -7.40 9.74
C LYS A 138 -2.29 -7.97 10.99
N SER A 139 -0.97 -8.10 10.96
CA SER A 139 -0.17 -8.75 12.00
C SER A 139 0.40 -7.76 13.01
N GLU A 140 0.57 -6.50 12.62
CA GLU A 140 1.13 -5.44 13.47
C GLU A 140 0.24 -4.19 13.44
N ASN A 141 0.23 -3.41 14.53
CA ASN A 141 -0.55 -2.17 14.61
C ASN A 141 0.06 -1.00 13.80
N ASN A 142 0.86 -1.30 12.79
CA ASN A 142 1.48 -0.31 11.92
C ASN A 142 0.45 0.17 10.90
N THR A 143 0.35 1.48 10.76
CA THR A 143 -0.58 2.14 9.85
C THR A 143 0.17 3.15 9.01
N LYS A 144 -0.16 3.21 7.71
CA LYS A 144 0.21 4.30 6.81
C LYS A 144 -1.02 5.03 6.35
N LYS A 145 -0.91 6.34 6.16
CA LYS A 145 -2.02 7.21 5.78
C LYS A 145 -1.72 7.89 4.45
N VAL A 146 -2.71 7.88 3.57
CA VAL A 146 -2.71 8.62 2.31
C VAL A 146 -3.74 9.72 2.45
N TYR A 147 -3.27 10.95 2.57
CA TYR A 147 -4.09 12.15 2.64
C TYR A 147 -4.33 12.68 1.23
N ILE A 148 -5.57 13.05 0.97
CA ILE A 148 -6.02 13.62 -0.29
C ILE A 148 -6.51 15.03 0.03
N ASP A 149 -5.74 16.03 -0.37
CA ASP A 149 -6.09 17.43 -0.11
C ASP A 149 -7.06 17.92 -1.19
N LYS A 150 -8.14 18.57 -0.74
CA LYS A 150 -9.10 19.22 -1.64
C LYS A 150 -8.49 20.41 -2.39
N ILE A 151 -7.58 21.14 -1.75
CA ILE A 151 -6.95 22.34 -2.30
C ILE A 151 -5.46 22.35 -1.90
N PRO A 152 -4.51 22.37 -2.86
CA PRO A 152 -4.74 22.28 -4.31
C PRO A 152 -5.19 20.87 -4.73
N ALA A 153 -6.15 20.80 -5.64
CA ALA A 153 -6.69 19.55 -6.17
C ALA A 153 -5.58 18.63 -6.73
N GLY A 154 -5.69 17.33 -6.46
CA GLY A 154 -4.68 16.33 -6.86
C GLY A 154 -3.43 16.29 -5.98
N ASN A 155 -3.35 17.11 -4.93
CA ASN A 155 -2.28 16.99 -3.95
C ASN A 155 -2.54 15.79 -3.03
N ILE A 156 -1.65 14.81 -3.12
CA ILE A 156 -1.75 13.55 -2.38
C ILE A 156 -0.46 13.37 -1.58
N ARG A 157 -0.59 13.11 -0.29
CA ARG A 157 0.52 12.98 0.66
C ARG A 157 0.48 11.63 1.37
N VAL A 158 1.65 11.07 1.63
CA VAL A 158 1.80 9.80 2.35
C VAL A 158 2.52 10.07 3.66
N GLU A 159 1.96 9.57 4.77
CA GLU A 159 2.51 9.67 6.14
C GLU A 159 2.54 8.30 6.83
#